data_AF-A0A1Q7AJH3-F1
#
_entry.id   AF-A0A1Q7AJH3-F1
#
_cell.length_a   1.000
_cell.length_b   1.000
_cell.length_c   1.000
_cell.angle_alpha   90.00
_cell.angle_beta   90.00
_cell.angle_gamma   90.00
#
_symmetry.space_group_name_H-M   'P 1'
#
loop_
_entity.id
_entity.type
_entity.pdbx_description
1 polymer ?
#
loop_
_entity_poly.entity_id
_entity_poly.type
_entity_poly.pdbx_seq_one_letter_code
_entity_poly.pdbx_strand_id
1 'polypeptide(L)'
;MFYRVNVVRLALKPLRERRDEIPQLVEQFVARAAKDFNKGHIDVAEETMERLLLYRWPGNVRQLSNEIRRMVALVEADSVLQPYMISNEIVSALPVVRSASGADDITVPLHGKLTPTIERIEREMITAALQEHQGKVDEAAKALGISRKGLYLKRHRFGL
;
A
#
# COMPACT_ATOMS: atom_id res chain seq x y z
N MET A 1 13.15 48.93 1.17
CA MET A 1 11.82 49.19 0.57
C MET A 1 11.03 47.90 0.57
N PHE A 2 9.86 47.88 1.20
CA PHE A 2 9.02 46.68 1.37
C PHE A 2 7.92 46.65 0.31
N TYR A 3 8.00 45.75 -0.67
CA TYR A 3 6.86 45.46 -1.55
C TYR A 3 5.94 44.45 -0.86
N ARG A 4 4.83 44.98 -0.35
CA ARG A 4 3.66 44.22 0.10
C ARG A 4 3.04 43.55 -1.12
N VAL A 5 3.31 42.26 -1.30
CA VAL A 5 2.51 41.43 -2.21
C VAL A 5 1.43 40.75 -1.37
N ASN A 6 0.26 41.38 -1.29
CA ASN A 6 -0.98 40.70 -0.92
C ASN A 6 -1.35 39.78 -2.10
N VAL A 7 -0.64 38.64 -2.20
CA VAL A 7 -0.93 37.58 -3.17
C VAL A 7 -2.31 37.04 -2.83
N VAL A 8 -3.23 37.13 -3.79
CA VAL A 8 -4.56 36.50 -3.77
C VAL A 8 -4.44 35.12 -3.13
N ARG A 9 -5.04 34.94 -1.94
CA ARG A 9 -5.12 33.61 -1.30
C ARG A 9 -6.17 32.81 -2.06
N LEU A 10 -5.79 32.26 -3.22
CA LEU A 10 -6.52 31.13 -3.80
C LEU A 10 -6.43 30.01 -2.76
N ALA A 11 -7.52 29.78 -2.05
CA ALA A 11 -7.68 28.64 -1.17
C ALA A 11 -7.71 27.37 -2.04
N LEU A 12 -6.54 26.93 -2.47
CA LEU A 12 -6.42 25.72 -3.26
C LEU A 12 -6.81 24.56 -2.35
N LYS A 13 -7.86 23.81 -2.74
CA LYS A 13 -8.26 22.63 -2.00
C LYS A 13 -7.04 21.70 -1.85
N PRO A 14 -6.80 21.16 -0.65
CA PRO A 14 -5.76 20.18 -0.41
C PRO A 14 -5.90 18.97 -1.33
N LEU A 15 -4.78 18.42 -1.84
CA LEU A 15 -4.78 17.25 -2.72
C LEU A 15 -5.53 16.04 -2.13
N ARG A 16 -5.54 15.90 -0.80
CA ARG A 16 -6.33 14.88 -0.08
C ARG A 16 -7.85 14.94 -0.34
N GLU A 17 -8.39 16.09 -0.74
CA GLU A 17 -9.80 16.32 -1.07
C GLU A 17 -10.08 16.16 -2.58
N ARG A 18 -9.04 15.98 -3.40
CA ARG A 18 -9.10 15.85 -4.87
C ARG A 18 -8.19 14.70 -5.34
N ARG A 19 -8.34 13.52 -4.72
CA ARG A 19 -7.46 12.37 -4.97
C ARG A 19 -7.56 11.84 -6.39
N ASP A 20 -8.72 12.01 -7.03
CA ASP A 20 -8.98 11.59 -8.41
C ASP A 20 -8.07 12.31 -9.43
N GLU A 21 -7.44 13.43 -9.04
CA GLU A 21 -6.51 14.19 -9.88
C GLU A 21 -5.06 13.72 -9.75
N ILE A 22 -4.74 12.93 -8.74
CA ILE A 22 -3.38 12.44 -8.49
C ILE A 22 -2.82 11.71 -9.72
N PRO A 23 -3.54 10.79 -10.39
CA PRO A 23 -2.99 10.08 -11.55
C PRO A 23 -2.59 11.02 -12.69
N GLN A 24 -3.48 11.95 -13.06
CA GLN A 24 -3.20 12.93 -14.11
C GLN A 24 -2.03 13.86 -13.74
N LEU A 25 -1.96 14.28 -12.48
CA LEU A 25 -0.84 15.11 -11.98
C LEU A 25 0.48 14.34 -12.00
N VAL A 26 0.48 13.06 -11.63
CA VAL A 26 1.65 12.20 -11.66
C VAL A 26 2.17 12.07 -13.08
N GLU A 27 1.32 11.74 -14.06
CA GLU A 27 1.70 11.64 -15.47
C GLU A 27 2.35 12.93 -15.98
N GLN A 28 1.75 14.09 -15.67
CA GLN A 28 2.30 15.39 -16.05
C GLN A 28 3.66 15.67 -15.40
N PHE A 29 3.81 15.35 -14.12
CA PHE A 29 5.06 15.55 -13.40
C PHE A 29 6.17 14.60 -13.86
N VAL A 30 5.83 13.35 -14.17
CA VAL A 30 6.77 12.36 -14.72
C VAL A 30 7.23 12.82 -16.09
N ALA A 31 6.32 13.17 -17.00
CA ALA A 31 6.68 13.64 -18.34
C ALA A 31 7.57 14.90 -18.29
N ARG A 32 7.24 15.85 -17.41
CA ARG A 32 8.05 17.06 -17.21
C ARG A 32 9.42 16.74 -16.63
N ALA A 33 9.49 15.92 -15.59
CA ALA A 33 10.76 15.56 -14.96
C ALA A 33 11.65 14.72 -15.89
N ALA A 34 11.06 13.80 -16.67
CA ALA A 34 11.79 12.99 -17.64
C ALA A 34 12.42 13.88 -18.72
N LYS A 35 11.73 14.94 -19.14
CA LYS A 35 12.28 15.97 -20.04
C LYS A 35 13.39 16.79 -19.36
N ASP A 36 13.18 17.23 -18.11
CA ASP A 36 14.16 18.02 -17.34
C ASP A 36 15.48 17.25 -17.12
N PHE A 37 15.40 15.92 -16.91
CA PHE A 37 16.55 15.04 -16.66
C PHE A 37 17.03 14.25 -17.90
N ASN A 38 16.44 14.49 -19.07
CA ASN A 38 16.75 13.82 -20.32
C ASN A 38 16.70 12.27 -20.25
N LYS A 39 15.65 11.74 -19.61
CA LYS A 39 15.48 10.29 -19.33
C LYS A 39 14.50 9.56 -20.24
N GLY A 40 14.09 10.18 -21.35
CA GLY A 40 13.19 9.54 -22.31
C GLY A 40 11.80 9.30 -21.74
N HIS A 41 11.23 8.13 -22.01
CA HIS A 41 9.87 7.77 -21.57
C HIS A 41 9.92 7.03 -20.24
N ILE A 42 9.33 7.61 -19.19
CA ILE A 42 9.26 6.98 -17.88
C ILE A 42 7.82 6.58 -17.61
N ASP A 43 7.62 5.29 -17.38
CA ASP A 43 6.34 4.73 -16.95
C ASP A 43 6.24 4.68 -15.42
N VAL A 44 5.01 4.56 -14.92
CA VAL A 44 4.75 4.40 -13.49
C VAL A 44 4.11 3.04 -13.27
N ALA A 45 4.72 2.20 -12.44
CA ALA A 45 4.11 0.91 -12.08
C ALA A 45 2.78 1.16 -11.36
N GLU A 46 1.79 0.29 -11.59
CA GLU A 46 0.47 0.37 -10.97
C GLU A 46 0.57 0.43 -9.43
N GLU A 47 1.37 -0.45 -8.85
CA GLU A 47 1.68 -0.50 -7.41
C GLU A 47 2.27 0.82 -6.86
N THR A 48 3.02 1.54 -7.69
CA THR A 48 3.59 2.85 -7.34
C THR A 48 2.49 3.91 -7.31
N MET A 49 1.61 3.90 -8.31
CA MET A 49 0.46 4.82 -8.39
C MET A 49 -0.47 4.63 -7.19
N GLU A 50 -0.74 3.39 -6.80
CA GLU A 50 -1.55 3.08 -5.62
C GLU A 50 -0.99 3.70 -4.33
N ARG A 51 0.32 3.59 -4.11
CA ARG A 51 0.98 4.20 -2.94
C ARG A 51 0.88 5.72 -2.96
N LEU A 52 1.01 6.33 -4.13
CA LEU A 52 0.85 7.77 -4.30
C LEU A 52 -0.60 8.22 -4.04
N LEU A 53 -1.61 7.39 -4.38
CA LEU A 53 -3.02 7.66 -4.10
C LEU A 53 -3.39 7.53 -2.61
N LEU A 54 -2.77 6.59 -1.89
CA LEU A 54 -3.04 6.32 -0.49
C LEU A 54 -2.45 7.39 0.45
N TYR A 55 -1.40 8.08 0.02
CA TYR A 55 -0.75 9.09 0.84
C TYR A 55 -1.56 10.38 0.96
N ARG A 56 -1.50 11.03 2.13
CA ARG A 56 -2.32 12.22 2.43
C ARG A 56 -1.80 13.51 1.84
N TRP A 57 -0.54 13.54 1.37
CA TRP A 57 0.12 14.72 0.82
C TRP A 57 -0.05 15.99 1.68
N PRO A 58 0.49 16.03 2.91
CA PRO A 58 0.42 17.23 3.76
C PRO A 58 1.01 18.48 3.08
N GLY A 59 2.02 18.31 2.22
CA GLY A 59 2.58 19.38 1.39
C GLY A 59 1.89 19.56 0.02
N ASN A 60 0.71 18.96 -0.16
CA ASN A 60 -0.17 19.11 -1.32
C ASN A 60 0.58 18.79 -2.65
N VAL A 61 0.19 19.44 -3.75
CA VAL A 61 0.80 19.28 -5.08
C VAL A 61 2.33 19.48 -5.08
N ARG A 62 2.86 20.38 -4.22
CA ARG A 62 4.30 20.65 -4.17
C ARG A 62 5.09 19.43 -3.67
N GLN A 63 4.57 18.75 -2.65
CA GLN A 63 5.20 17.53 -2.14
C GLN A 63 5.13 16.41 -3.17
N LEU A 64 3.99 16.21 -3.83
CA LEU A 64 3.84 15.24 -4.91
C LEU A 64 4.84 15.49 -6.04
N SER A 65 4.92 16.72 -6.53
CA SER A 65 5.84 17.10 -7.62
C SER A 65 7.30 16.87 -7.24
N ASN A 66 7.70 17.24 -6.02
CA ASN A 66 9.07 17.02 -5.55
C ASN A 66 9.40 15.53 -5.43
N GLU A 67 8.47 14.73 -4.94
CA GLU A 67 8.67 13.29 -4.81
C GLU A 67 8.83 12.62 -6.18
N ILE A 68 7.92 12.92 -7.13
CA ILE A 68 8.02 12.40 -8.50
C ILE A 68 9.33 12.82 -9.16
N ARG A 69 9.72 14.10 -9.00
CA ARG A 69 10.99 14.60 -9.54
C ARG A 69 12.18 13.84 -8.94
N ARG A 70 12.17 13.56 -7.63
CA ARG A 70 13.22 12.77 -6.96
C ARG A 70 13.27 11.34 -7.50
N MET A 71 12.11 10.69 -7.65
CA MET A 71 12.01 9.33 -8.20
C MET A 71 12.58 9.28 -9.62
N VAL A 72 12.17 10.21 -10.49
CA VAL A 72 12.69 10.35 -11.86
C VAL A 72 14.20 10.62 -11.89
N ALA A 73 14.72 11.41 -10.95
CA ALA A 73 16.16 11.68 -10.88
C ALA A 73 17.00 10.42 -10.56
N LEU A 74 16.42 9.41 -9.90
CA LEU A 74 17.13 8.21 -9.43
C LEU A 74 17.09 7.01 -10.39
N VAL A 75 16.11 6.99 -11.29
CA VAL A 75 15.83 5.88 -12.21
C VAL A 75 16.65 5.98 -13.50
N GLU A 76 16.88 4.90 -14.24
CA GLU A 76 17.59 4.98 -15.54
C GLU A 76 16.68 5.54 -16.65
N ALA A 77 17.24 5.87 -17.81
CA ALA A 77 16.44 6.29 -18.95
C ALA A 77 15.51 5.15 -19.42
N ASP A 78 14.33 5.49 -19.91
CA ASP A 78 13.36 4.54 -20.49
C ASP A 78 12.94 3.40 -19.56
N SER A 79 12.69 3.70 -18.29
CA SER A 79 12.34 2.68 -17.29
C SER A 79 11.16 3.07 -16.40
N VAL A 80 10.72 2.12 -15.57
CA VAL A 80 9.46 2.18 -14.82
C VAL A 80 9.72 2.59 -13.37
N LEU A 81 8.95 3.56 -12.87
CA LEU A 81 8.97 3.95 -11.46
C LEU A 81 8.37 2.84 -10.59
N GLN A 82 9.21 2.28 -9.73
CA GLN A 82 8.86 1.17 -8.86
C GLN A 82 8.52 1.61 -7.43
N PRO A 83 7.74 0.82 -6.67
CA PRO A 83 7.23 1.26 -5.36
C PRO A 83 8.32 1.47 -4.30
N TYR A 84 9.45 0.77 -4.43
CA TYR A 84 10.61 0.91 -3.53
C TYR A 84 11.35 2.25 -3.72
N MET A 85 11.08 2.95 -4.82
CA MET A 85 11.70 4.25 -5.10
C MET A 85 11.05 5.39 -4.31
N ILE A 86 9.86 5.18 -3.73
CA ILE A 86 9.15 6.17 -2.90
C ILE A 86 9.90 6.40 -1.59
N SER A 87 9.94 7.65 -1.12
CA SER A 87 10.70 8.06 0.06
C SER A 87 10.17 7.39 1.32
N ASN A 88 11.07 7.03 2.23
CA ASN A 88 10.71 6.34 3.47
C ASN A 88 9.79 7.18 4.36
N GLU A 89 9.81 8.52 4.22
CA GLU A 89 8.86 9.42 4.89
C GLU A 89 7.42 9.17 4.43
N ILE A 90 7.20 8.97 3.12
CA ILE A 90 5.89 8.68 2.55
C ILE A 90 5.49 7.24 2.89
N VAL A 91 6.42 6.28 2.73
CA VAL A 91 6.16 4.86 3.01
C VAL A 91 5.83 4.61 4.48
N SER A 92 6.49 5.28 5.42
CA SER A 92 6.23 5.14 6.86
C SER A 92 4.98 5.87 7.35
N ALA A 93 4.54 6.91 6.64
CA ALA A 93 3.34 7.68 6.97
C ALA A 93 2.10 7.24 6.17
N LEU A 94 2.24 6.29 5.24
CA LEU A 94 1.10 5.52 4.75
C LEU A 94 0.48 4.79 5.94
N PRO A 95 -0.86 4.69 6.02
CA PRO A 95 -1.49 3.82 6.99
C PRO A 95 -1.05 2.39 6.67
N VAL A 96 -0.02 1.91 7.38
CA VAL A 96 0.05 0.48 7.66
C VAL A 96 -1.30 0.16 8.25
N VAL A 97 -2.04 -0.76 7.65
CA VAL A 97 -3.24 -1.33 8.28
C VAL A 97 -2.73 -2.10 9.49
N ARG A 98 -2.45 -1.35 10.56
CA ARG A 98 -2.22 -1.85 11.90
C ARG A 98 -3.62 -2.00 12.46
N SER A 99 -4.16 -3.21 12.37
CA SER A 99 -5.29 -3.56 13.22
C SER A 99 -4.85 -3.29 14.66
N ALA A 100 -5.55 -2.39 15.32
CA ALA A 100 -5.34 -2.07 16.71
C ALA A 100 -5.79 -3.27 17.57
N SER A 101 -4.93 -4.26 17.71
CA SER A 101 -5.06 -5.37 18.64
C SER A 101 -3.71 -6.07 18.72
N GLY A 102 -3.08 -6.00 19.90
CA GLY A 102 -1.74 -6.51 20.12
C GLY A 102 -1.59 -8.00 19.88
N ALA A 103 -0.35 -8.38 19.58
CA ALA A 103 0.19 -9.74 19.55
C ALA A 103 -0.52 -10.70 18.57
N ASP A 104 -0.43 -10.42 17.27
CA ASP A 104 -0.18 -11.41 16.21
C ASP A 104 -0.32 -10.72 14.84
N ASP A 105 0.73 -10.00 14.43
CA ASP A 105 0.74 -9.33 13.13
C ASP A 105 0.94 -10.37 12.00
N ILE A 106 -0.15 -10.74 11.33
CA ILE A 106 -0.09 -11.50 10.08
C ILE A 106 0.24 -10.54 8.95
N THR A 107 1.47 -10.61 8.45
CA THR A 107 1.88 -9.84 7.27
C THR A 107 1.31 -10.49 6.01
N VAL A 108 0.44 -9.76 5.31
CA VAL A 108 -0.18 -10.23 4.06
C VAL A 108 0.41 -9.47 2.88
N PRO A 109 1.03 -10.14 1.89
CA PRO A 109 1.50 -9.49 0.67
C PRO A 109 0.31 -9.03 -0.19
N LEU A 110 0.25 -7.73 -0.48
CA LEU A 110 -0.89 -7.09 -1.15
C LEU A 110 -1.03 -7.48 -2.63
N HIS A 111 0.02 -8.00 -3.26
CA HIS A 111 0.02 -8.45 -4.66
C HIS A 111 -0.34 -9.94 -4.84
N GLY A 112 -0.73 -10.62 -3.76
CA GLY A 112 -1.22 -12.01 -3.82
C GLY A 112 -2.69 -12.07 -4.26
N LYS A 113 -3.05 -13.05 -5.11
CA LYS A 113 -4.47 -13.33 -5.39
C LYS A 113 -5.21 -13.58 -4.06
N LEU A 114 -6.42 -13.04 -3.92
CA LEU A 114 -7.19 -13.09 -2.67
C LEU A 114 -7.40 -14.53 -2.17
N THR A 115 -7.75 -15.44 -3.09
CA THR A 115 -8.02 -16.85 -2.77
C THR A 115 -6.84 -17.57 -2.09
N PRO A 116 -5.63 -17.65 -2.68
CA PRO A 116 -4.50 -18.31 -2.03
C PRO A 116 -4.04 -17.61 -0.74
N THR A 117 -4.24 -16.30 -0.64
CA THR A 117 -3.96 -15.55 0.58
C THR A 117 -4.89 -15.95 1.73
N ILE A 118 -6.20 -16.04 1.45
CA ILE A 118 -7.19 -16.51 2.42
C ILE A 118 -6.88 -17.96 2.82
N GLU A 119 -6.54 -18.83 1.87
CA GLU A 119 -6.18 -20.22 2.16
C GLU A 119 -4.96 -20.35 3.07
N ARG A 120 -3.95 -19.50 2.88
CA ARG A 120 -2.76 -19.47 3.74
C ARG A 120 -3.11 -19.07 5.16
N ILE A 121 -3.87 -17.98 5.33
CA ILE A 121 -4.30 -17.48 6.64
C ILE A 121 -5.17 -18.54 7.34
N GLU A 122 -6.11 -19.14 6.60
CA GLU A 122 -6.98 -20.18 7.12
C GLU A 122 -6.20 -21.40 7.60
N ARG A 123 -5.17 -21.83 6.85
CA ARG A 123 -4.27 -22.91 7.26
C ARG A 123 -3.51 -22.58 8.54
N GLU A 124 -2.96 -21.36 8.64
CA GLU A 124 -2.22 -20.90 9.83
C GLU A 124 -3.13 -20.88 11.07
N MET A 125 -4.34 -20.32 10.96
CA MET A 125 -5.31 -20.29 12.07
C MET A 125 -5.73 -21.70 12.52
N ILE A 126 -5.98 -22.61 11.58
CA ILE A 126 -6.32 -24.00 11.89
C ILE A 126 -5.16 -24.70 12.61
N THR A 127 -3.94 -24.46 12.17
CA THR A 127 -2.74 -25.06 12.77
C THR A 127 -2.51 -24.54 14.18
N ALA A 128 -2.62 -23.23 14.39
CA ALA A 128 -2.48 -22.60 15.71
C ALA A 128 -3.53 -23.11 16.70
N ALA A 129 -4.81 -23.14 16.30
CA ALA A 129 -5.88 -23.64 17.15
C ALA A 129 -5.72 -25.13 17.51
N LEU A 130 -5.22 -25.95 16.58
CA LEU A 130 -4.92 -27.35 16.87
C LEU A 130 -3.75 -27.50 17.84
N GLN A 131 -2.72 -26.65 17.75
CA GLN A 131 -1.58 -26.67 18.67
C GLN A 131 -1.98 -26.22 20.08
N GLU A 132 -2.72 -25.11 20.18
CA GLU A 132 -3.21 -24.56 21.45
C GLU A 132 -4.08 -25.56 22.22
N HIS A 133 -4.95 -26.28 21.50
CA HIS A 133 -5.85 -27.29 22.07
C HIS A 133 -5.30 -28.73 22.02
N GLN A 134 -3.98 -28.92 21.85
CA GLN A 134 -3.31 -30.23 21.88
C GLN A 134 -3.94 -31.29 20.95
N GLY A 135 -4.40 -30.88 19.77
CA GLY A 135 -5.00 -31.76 18.77
C GLY A 135 -6.47 -32.13 19.03
N LYS A 136 -7.11 -31.57 20.07
CA LYS A 136 -8.54 -31.79 20.32
C LYS A 136 -9.40 -31.03 19.32
N VAL A 137 -9.84 -31.74 18.29
CA VAL A 137 -10.60 -31.21 17.15
C VAL A 137 -11.90 -30.50 17.59
N ASP A 138 -12.59 -30.98 18.62
CA ASP A 138 -13.83 -30.36 19.09
C ASP A 138 -13.60 -29.02 19.79
N GLU A 139 -12.52 -28.87 20.56
CA GLU A 139 -12.17 -27.61 21.24
C GLU A 139 -11.62 -26.59 20.24
N ALA A 140 -10.73 -27.02 19.34
CA ALA A 140 -10.20 -26.17 18.27
C ALA A 140 -11.30 -25.66 17.31
N ALA A 141 -12.28 -26.51 16.97
CA ALA A 141 -13.41 -26.08 16.13
C ALA A 141 -14.26 -25.01 16.82
N LYS A 142 -14.50 -25.15 18.13
CA LYS A 142 -15.22 -24.15 18.93
C LYS A 142 -14.44 -22.84 19.01
N ALA A 143 -13.13 -22.90 19.25
CA ALA A 143 -12.26 -21.71 19.30
C ALA A 143 -12.26 -20.94 17.97
N LEU A 144 -12.26 -21.66 16.85
CA LEU A 144 -12.33 -21.09 15.50
C LEU A 144 -13.74 -20.68 15.06
N GLY A 145 -14.78 -20.95 15.86
CA GLY A 145 -16.17 -20.62 15.52
C GLY A 145 -16.76 -21.43 14.36
N ILE A 146 -16.20 -22.61 14.04
CA ILE A 146 -16.67 -23.47 12.95
C ILE A 146 -17.19 -24.83 13.46
N SER A 147 -17.99 -25.51 12.64
CA SER A 147 -18.45 -26.86 12.97
C SER A 147 -17.30 -27.86 12.96
N ARG A 148 -17.36 -28.90 13.81
CA ARG A 148 -16.40 -30.03 13.81
C ARG A 148 -16.22 -30.64 12.41
N LYS A 149 -17.33 -30.84 11.69
CA LYS A 149 -17.33 -31.35 10.30
C LYS A 149 -16.61 -30.38 9.35
N GLY A 150 -16.81 -29.07 9.53
CA GLY A 150 -16.13 -28.04 8.76
C GLY A 150 -14.62 -28.00 8.99
N LEU A 151 -14.18 -28.14 10.25
CA LEU A 151 -12.76 -28.23 10.58
C LEU A 151 -12.14 -29.49 9.97
N TYR A 152 -12.81 -30.64 10.05
CA TYR A 152 -12.32 -31.89 9.45
C TYR A 152 -12.11 -31.77 7.93
N LEU A 153 -13.07 -31.18 7.21
CA LEU A 153 -12.96 -30.95 5.76
C LEU A 153 -11.82 -30.01 5.39
N LYS A 154 -11.63 -28.93 6.15
CA LYS A 154 -10.53 -27.98 5.94
C LYS A 154 -9.17 -28.62 6.26
N ARG A 155 -9.10 -29.42 7.33
CA ARG A 155 -7.90 -30.17 7.69
C ARG A 155 -7.46 -31.11 6.58
N HIS A 156 -8.40 -31.90 6.05
CA HIS A 156 -8.15 -32.80 4.92
C HIS A 156 -7.76 -32.03 3.64
N ARG A 157 -8.36 -30.86 3.38
CA ARG A 157 -8.02 -29.99 2.23
C ARG A 157 -6.59 -29.47 2.30
N PHE A 158 -6.10 -29.15 3.50
CA PHE A 158 -4.77 -28.58 3.71
C PHE A 158 -3.68 -29.60 4.05
N GLY A 159 -4.02 -30.90 4.15
CA GLY A 159 -3.08 -31.98 4.46
C GLY A 159 -2.60 -31.98 5.92
N LEU A 160 -3.42 -31.46 6.83
CA LEU A 160 -3.16 -31.36 8.28
C LEU A 160 -3.77 -32.53 9.08
#